data_AF-A0A8T0A093-F1
#
_entry.id   AF-A0A8T0A093-F1
#
_cell.length_a   1.000
_cell.length_b   1.000
_cell.length_c   1.000
_cell.angle_alpha   90.00
_cell.angle_beta   90.00
_cell.angle_gamma   90.00
#
_symmetry.space_group_name_H-M   'P 1'
#
loop_
_entity.id
_entity.type
_entity.pdbx_description
1 polymer ?
#
loop_
_entity_poly.entity_id
_entity_poly.type
_entity_poly.pdbx_seq_one_letter_code
_entity_poly.pdbx_strand_id
1 'polypeptide(L)'
;MSFNLIPQKYYYLCFRQLHLSNILGYGRFTYFNIHKNVTDPARQDPDYFEKEAKKLPLEESKKKNNNKRVEDLPLKFCDYIMLMFILTWLVWPIMSFIQNKSYTANEESFYSNNNNYIKQNNNKKNERPTFNYFLKKSSEKKFGGTEVISILFIVISWSIFLFPVQIKVLFWEALESFYYYLCFRQLHLSNILGYGRFTYFNIHKNVTDPARQDPDYFEKEAEKLPLDARYIDQLKIFGKEKIGSERQLIFKAQDNLIGNSTDYGLPRLNMDEPKLDYRGIDALESAPESVKKIFSLAHASSRDMNMAWKSEMIKKVRRDDLDGKSLSAKIGWATATIRNWNRVYAEFEVQRNTSTRNPKLPRATWISHPLYLLINQRRKWLRLLREQSEEDFQRCINELRISYIVQKEPEHVKTRKVWSEVQLKRRIAIEKEKQLDELHNRLKDNREEKMHAIDKEAKALANELRKEKERLHQLDIIEKKTVSNIVGEYEPNYIGEMTEIVDNAQLFVH
;
A
#
# COMPACT_ATOMS: atom_id res chain seq x y z
N MET A 1 -42.61 -32.52 -18.04
CA MET A 1 -41.38 -33.12 -17.49
C MET A 1 -40.29 -32.06 -17.48
N SER A 2 -40.03 -31.45 -16.33
CA SER A 2 -38.97 -30.45 -16.18
C SER A 2 -38.52 -30.45 -14.73
N PHE A 3 -37.45 -31.20 -14.43
CA PHE A 3 -36.79 -31.17 -13.12
C PHE A 3 -35.28 -31.00 -13.27
N ASN A 4 -34.76 -30.03 -12.51
CA ASN A 4 -33.45 -29.94 -11.88
C ASN A 4 -32.18 -29.74 -12.73
N LEU A 5 -31.96 -28.49 -13.17
CA LEU A 5 -30.66 -27.92 -13.56
C LEU A 5 -30.01 -27.05 -12.46
N ILE A 6 -30.59 -27.02 -11.26
CA ILE A 6 -30.16 -26.15 -10.14
C ILE A 6 -28.84 -26.60 -9.47
N PRO A 7 -28.49 -27.90 -9.32
CA PRO A 7 -27.28 -28.29 -8.58
C PRO A 7 -25.96 -27.90 -9.26
N GLN A 8 -25.91 -27.92 -10.60
CA GLN A 8 -24.67 -27.68 -11.36
C GLN A 8 -24.19 -26.22 -11.27
N LYS A 9 -25.12 -25.25 -11.19
CA LYS A 9 -24.76 -23.82 -11.09
C LYS A 9 -24.08 -23.47 -9.76
N TYR A 10 -24.53 -24.06 -8.66
CA TYR A 10 -23.91 -23.86 -7.35
C TYR A 10 -22.54 -24.54 -7.26
N TYR A 11 -22.38 -25.72 -7.85
CA TYR A 11 -21.09 -26.40 -7.94
C TYR A 11 -20.05 -25.58 -8.72
N TYR A 12 -20.45 -25.00 -9.86
CA TYR A 12 -19.56 -24.22 -10.70
C TYR A 12 -19.14 -22.88 -10.05
N LEU A 13 -20.06 -22.24 -9.30
CA LEU A 13 -19.76 -21.03 -8.53
C LEU A 13 -18.80 -21.31 -7.37
N CYS A 14 -18.99 -22.41 -6.63
CA CYS A 14 -18.09 -22.83 -5.56
C CYS A 14 -16.67 -23.13 -6.09
N PHE A 15 -16.55 -23.87 -7.19
CA PHE A 15 -15.24 -24.18 -7.79
C PHE A 15 -14.55 -22.94 -8.35
N ARG A 16 -15.29 -22.00 -8.96
CA ARG A 16 -14.72 -20.73 -9.46
C ARG A 16 -14.22 -19.84 -8.31
N GLN A 17 -14.90 -19.83 -7.17
CA GLN A 17 -14.43 -19.14 -5.96
C GLN A 17 -13.18 -19.79 -5.36
N LEU A 18 -13.10 -21.12 -5.38
CA LEU A 18 -11.93 -21.90 -4.95
C LEU A 18 -10.71 -21.68 -5.87
N HIS A 19 -10.93 -21.55 -7.17
CA HIS A 19 -9.86 -21.29 -8.13
C HIS A 19 -9.35 -19.85 -8.03
N LEU A 20 -10.23 -18.87 -7.78
CA LEU A 20 -9.85 -17.46 -7.55
C LEU A 20 -9.13 -17.25 -6.22
N SER A 21 -9.52 -17.95 -5.15
CA SER A 21 -8.84 -17.85 -3.85
C SER A 21 -7.44 -18.49 -3.89
N ASN A 22 -7.28 -19.61 -4.61
CA ASN A 22 -5.97 -20.24 -4.80
C ASN A 22 -5.07 -19.42 -5.74
N ILE A 23 -5.58 -18.88 -6.84
CA ILE A 23 -4.77 -18.02 -7.75
C ILE A 23 -4.33 -16.72 -7.05
N LEU A 24 -5.16 -16.12 -6.19
CA LEU A 24 -4.79 -14.94 -5.40
C LEU A 24 -3.84 -15.25 -4.23
N GLY A 25 -3.72 -16.52 -3.82
CA GLY A 25 -2.84 -16.99 -2.75
C GLY A 25 -1.39 -17.22 -3.19
N TYR A 26 -1.14 -17.55 -4.46
CA TYR A 26 0.20 -17.89 -4.96
C TYR A 26 1.04 -16.70 -5.46
N GLY A 27 0.54 -15.46 -5.35
CA GLY A 27 1.19 -14.26 -5.89
C GLY A 27 2.08 -13.45 -4.93
N ARG A 28 2.48 -13.96 -3.76
CA ARG A 28 3.36 -13.22 -2.82
C ARG A 28 4.35 -14.11 -2.08
N PHE A 29 5.35 -14.61 -2.80
CA PHE A 29 6.62 -14.98 -2.19
C PHE A 29 7.56 -13.79 -2.26
N THR A 30 7.74 -13.09 -1.13
CA THR A 30 8.87 -12.16 -0.95
C THR A 30 9.89 -12.84 -0.05
N TYR A 31 11.10 -12.95 -0.59
CA TYR A 31 12.31 -13.52 -0.01
C TYR A 31 12.45 -13.31 1.50
N PHE A 32 12.61 -14.41 2.22
CA PHE A 32 13.18 -14.42 3.57
C PHE A 32 14.64 -13.97 3.48
N ASN A 33 14.92 -12.74 3.92
CA ASN A 33 16.25 -12.42 4.43
C ASN A 33 16.26 -12.91 5.88
N ILE A 34 16.65 -14.17 6.05
CA ILE A 34 17.03 -14.69 7.36
C ILE A 34 18.18 -13.80 7.82
N HIS A 35 17.97 -13.06 8.91
CA HIS A 35 19.07 -12.58 9.73
C HIS A 35 19.89 -13.81 10.11
N LYS A 36 20.94 -14.11 9.34
CA LYS A 36 22.05 -14.90 9.86
C LYS A 36 22.57 -14.08 11.02
N ASN A 37 22.31 -14.55 12.23
CA ASN A 37 23.02 -14.06 13.40
C ASN A 37 24.50 -14.08 13.03
N VAL A 38 25.13 -12.90 13.05
CA VAL A 38 26.56 -12.79 12.78
C VAL A 38 27.26 -13.40 13.99
N THR A 39 27.49 -14.71 13.92
CA THR A 39 28.23 -15.48 14.91
C THR A 39 29.74 -15.43 14.67
N ASP A 40 30.19 -14.75 13.61
CA ASP A 40 31.61 -14.53 13.34
C ASP A 40 32.13 -13.32 14.14
N PRO A 41 33.02 -13.53 15.14
CA PRO A 41 33.58 -12.44 15.95
C PRO A 41 34.39 -11.43 15.13
N ALA A 42 34.93 -11.86 13.97
CA ALA A 42 35.65 -10.97 13.05
C ALA A 42 34.77 -9.85 12.49
N ARG A 43 33.44 -10.07 12.37
CA ARG A 43 32.48 -9.08 11.86
C ARG A 43 31.95 -8.10 12.91
N GLN A 44 32.42 -8.21 14.16
CA GLN A 44 32.11 -7.26 15.22
C GLN A 44 33.11 -6.09 15.30
N ASP A 45 34.22 -6.15 14.53
CA ASP A 45 35.17 -5.05 14.40
C ASP A 45 34.49 -3.88 13.64
N PRO A 46 34.39 -2.66 14.22
CA PRO A 46 33.68 -1.52 13.59
C PRO A 46 34.23 -1.16 12.21
N ASP A 47 35.49 -1.48 11.92
CA ASP A 47 36.16 -1.17 10.66
C ASP A 47 36.19 -2.37 9.69
N TYR A 48 35.52 -3.49 10.02
CA TYR A 48 35.54 -4.73 9.24
C TYR A 48 35.17 -4.48 7.77
N PHE A 49 34.11 -3.74 7.52
CA PHE A 49 33.60 -3.49 6.17
C PHE A 49 34.53 -2.60 5.34
N GLU A 50 35.25 -1.66 5.96
CA GLU A 50 36.25 -0.84 5.25
C GLU A 50 37.50 -1.65 4.90
N LYS A 51 37.92 -2.56 5.78
CA LYS A 51 39.03 -3.48 5.52
C LYS A 51 38.68 -4.51 4.44
N GLU A 52 37.43 -4.97 4.38
CA GLU A 52 36.95 -5.87 3.32
C GLU A 52 36.77 -5.14 1.98
N ALA A 53 36.25 -3.91 2.00
CA ALA A 53 36.08 -3.09 0.80
C ALA A 53 37.40 -2.77 0.10
N LYS A 54 38.49 -2.55 0.86
CA LYS A 54 39.85 -2.33 0.33
C LYS A 54 40.48 -3.59 -0.30
N LYS A 55 39.95 -4.78 -0.03
CA LYS A 55 40.46 -6.05 -0.57
C LYS A 55 39.81 -6.47 -1.87
N LEU A 56 38.72 -5.81 -2.28
CA LEU A 56 38.03 -6.13 -3.53
C LEU A 56 38.71 -5.42 -4.71
N PRO A 57 39.18 -6.16 -5.73
CA PRO A 57 39.73 -5.53 -6.93
C PRO A 57 38.63 -4.74 -7.67
N LEU A 58 38.99 -3.55 -8.13
CA LEU A 58 38.15 -2.69 -8.98
C LEU A 58 38.06 -3.30 -10.38
N GLU A 59 37.10 -4.21 -10.60
CA GLU A 59 36.73 -4.66 -11.95
C GLU A 59 35.46 -3.96 -12.42
N GLU A 60 35.55 -3.33 -13.60
CA GLU A 60 34.44 -2.74 -14.33
C GLU A 60 33.39 -3.80 -14.70
N SER A 61 32.15 -3.56 -14.26
CA SER A 61 31.07 -4.53 -14.36
C SER A 61 30.56 -4.72 -15.80
N LYS A 62 30.89 -5.84 -16.44
CA LYS A 62 30.04 -6.42 -17.50
C LYS A 62 28.83 -7.10 -16.86
N LYS A 63 27.63 -6.57 -17.12
CA LYS A 63 26.34 -7.14 -16.69
C LYS A 63 26.18 -8.57 -17.24
N LYS A 64 26.34 -9.59 -16.39
CA LYS A 64 25.82 -10.94 -16.62
C LYS A 64 24.36 -11.00 -16.17
N ASN A 65 23.46 -11.15 -17.13
CA ASN A 65 22.07 -11.54 -16.90
C ASN A 65 22.02 -12.99 -16.39
N ASN A 66 21.72 -13.18 -15.11
CA ASN A 66 21.39 -14.49 -14.56
C ASN A 66 19.88 -14.56 -14.28
N ASN A 67 19.13 -15.04 -15.26
CA ASN A 67 17.80 -15.62 -15.04
C ASN A 67 17.99 -16.99 -14.37
N LYS A 68 17.88 -17.06 -13.04
CA LYS A 68 17.69 -18.35 -12.36
C LYS A 68 16.21 -18.70 -12.38
N ARG A 69 15.85 -19.71 -13.18
CA ARG A 69 14.54 -20.38 -13.13
C ARG A 69 14.37 -21.03 -11.76
N VAL A 70 13.16 -20.89 -11.21
CA VAL A 70 12.68 -21.63 -10.04
C VAL A 70 12.16 -22.96 -10.56
N GLU A 71 13.03 -23.95 -10.67
CA GLU A 71 12.66 -25.34 -10.93
C GLU A 71 13.44 -26.16 -9.90
N ASP A 72 12.71 -26.68 -8.91
CA ASP A 72 12.99 -27.91 -8.14
C ASP A 72 12.03 -27.97 -6.93
N LEU A 73 10.73 -28.11 -7.21
CA LEU A 73 9.84 -28.87 -6.32
C LEU A 73 9.86 -30.32 -6.82
N PRO A 74 9.88 -31.34 -5.95
CA PRO A 74 9.99 -32.72 -6.39
C PRO A 74 8.75 -33.10 -7.21
N LEU A 75 8.96 -33.25 -8.53
CA LEU A 75 7.99 -33.61 -9.58
C LEU A 75 7.04 -34.75 -9.16
N LYS A 76 7.54 -35.67 -8.33
CA LYS A 76 6.80 -36.84 -7.84
C LYS A 76 5.50 -36.51 -7.09
N PHE A 77 5.40 -35.36 -6.42
CA PHE A 77 4.18 -35.04 -5.65
C PHE A 77 3.02 -34.61 -6.56
N CYS A 78 3.30 -33.93 -7.67
CA CYS A 78 2.27 -33.53 -8.63
C CYS A 78 1.77 -34.73 -9.45
N ASP A 79 2.65 -35.68 -9.75
CA ASP A 79 2.27 -36.90 -10.46
C ASP A 79 1.32 -37.77 -9.63
N TYR A 80 1.54 -37.92 -8.32
CA TYR A 80 0.63 -38.65 -7.43
C TYR A 80 -0.75 -37.99 -7.32
N ILE A 81 -0.81 -36.66 -7.29
CA ILE A 81 -2.09 -35.93 -7.24
C ILE A 81 -2.85 -36.09 -8.56
N MET A 82 -2.16 -35.96 -9.69
CA MET A 82 -2.75 -36.17 -11.02
C MET A 82 -3.26 -37.61 -11.18
N LEU A 83 -2.50 -38.60 -10.70
CA LEU A 83 -2.88 -40.01 -10.76
C LEU A 83 -4.10 -40.33 -9.86
N MET A 84 -4.21 -39.67 -8.71
CA MET A 84 -5.41 -39.73 -7.85
C MET A 84 -6.64 -39.07 -8.48
N PHE A 85 -6.47 -37.95 -9.20
CA PHE A 85 -7.56 -37.34 -9.96
C PHE A 85 -8.01 -38.20 -11.14
N ILE A 86 -7.09 -38.83 -11.85
CA ILE A 86 -7.41 -39.72 -12.98
C ILE A 86 -8.12 -41.00 -12.48
N LEU A 87 -7.66 -41.59 -11.38
CA LEU A 87 -8.30 -42.76 -10.76
C LEU A 87 -9.72 -42.45 -10.27
N THR A 88 -9.92 -41.32 -9.60
CA THR A 88 -11.26 -40.93 -9.12
C THR A 88 -12.23 -40.63 -10.26
N TRP A 89 -11.74 -40.04 -11.35
CA TRP A 89 -12.56 -39.73 -12.53
C TRP A 89 -12.94 -40.99 -13.35
N LEU A 90 -12.06 -41.99 -13.41
CA LEU A 90 -12.32 -43.24 -14.15
C LEU A 90 -13.13 -44.27 -13.37
N VAL A 91 -13.01 -44.31 -12.03
CA VAL A 91 -13.71 -45.31 -11.20
C VAL A 91 -15.16 -44.92 -10.90
N TRP A 92 -15.46 -43.61 -10.86
CA TRP A 92 -16.80 -43.11 -10.54
C TRP A 92 -17.91 -43.58 -11.51
N PRO A 93 -17.73 -43.53 -12.84
CA PRO A 93 -18.78 -43.96 -13.78
C PRO A 93 -19.06 -45.47 -13.72
N ILE A 94 -18.03 -46.27 -13.48
CA ILE A 94 -18.13 -47.74 -13.39
C ILE A 94 -18.88 -48.13 -12.11
N MET A 95 -18.62 -47.45 -10.99
CA MET A 95 -19.34 -47.70 -9.72
C MET A 95 -20.81 -47.28 -9.77
N SER A 96 -21.14 -46.16 -10.42
CA SER A 96 -22.56 -45.77 -10.62
C SER A 96 -23.32 -46.76 -11.51
N PHE A 97 -22.66 -47.39 -12.49
CA PHE A 97 -23.29 -48.40 -13.34
C PHE A 97 -23.57 -49.71 -12.59
N ILE A 98 -22.69 -50.11 -11.66
CA ILE A 98 -22.87 -51.30 -10.82
C ILE A 98 -24.00 -51.10 -9.81
N GLN A 99 -24.11 -49.90 -9.20
CA GLN A 99 -25.18 -49.60 -8.25
C GLN A 99 -26.58 -49.64 -8.89
N ASN A 100 -26.74 -49.07 -10.09
CA ASN A 100 -28.05 -49.11 -10.78
C ASN A 100 -28.52 -50.53 -11.12
N LYS A 101 -27.61 -51.48 -11.36
CA LYS A 101 -27.95 -52.88 -11.63
C LYS A 101 -28.37 -53.66 -10.38
N SER A 102 -27.94 -53.22 -9.20
CA SER A 102 -28.30 -53.83 -7.91
C SER A 102 -29.65 -53.34 -7.36
N TYR A 103 -30.08 -52.12 -7.71
CA TYR A 103 -31.39 -51.61 -7.28
C TYR A 103 -32.56 -52.28 -8.02
N THR A 104 -32.40 -52.60 -9.31
CA THR A 104 -33.45 -53.28 -10.09
C THR A 104 -33.70 -54.73 -9.66
N ALA A 105 -32.75 -55.38 -9.00
CA ALA A 105 -32.89 -56.77 -8.54
C ALA A 105 -33.55 -56.91 -7.15
N ASN A 106 -33.57 -55.85 -6.35
CA ASN A 106 -34.09 -55.89 -4.98
C ASN A 106 -35.58 -55.49 -4.89
N GLU A 107 -36.10 -54.70 -5.84
CA GLU A 107 -37.52 -54.29 -5.87
C GLU A 107 -38.48 -55.46 -6.15
N GLU A 108 -38.05 -56.51 -6.86
CA GLU A 108 -38.89 -57.70 -7.12
C GLU A 108 -39.07 -58.60 -5.88
N SER A 109 -38.22 -58.45 -4.85
CA SER A 109 -38.27 -59.28 -3.63
C SER A 109 -39.06 -58.67 -2.47
N PHE A 110 -39.43 -57.38 -2.57
CA PHE A 110 -39.97 -56.63 -1.43
C PHE A 110 -41.51 -56.66 -1.32
N TYR A 111 -42.22 -57.28 -2.27
CA TYR A 111 -43.69 -57.41 -2.24
C TYR A 111 -44.23 -58.74 -1.66
N SER A 112 -43.35 -59.61 -1.13
CA SER A 112 -43.75 -60.90 -0.56
C SER A 112 -43.07 -61.17 0.78
N ASN A 113 -43.54 -60.54 1.86
CA ASN A 113 -43.60 -61.11 3.22
C ASN A 113 -43.76 -59.98 4.24
N ASN A 114 -44.99 -59.65 4.59
CA ASN A 114 -45.30 -58.92 5.81
C ASN A 114 -46.41 -59.66 6.53
N ASN A 115 -46.01 -60.53 7.46
CA ASN A 115 -46.80 -60.97 8.61
C ASN A 115 -45.87 -61.75 9.52
N ASN A 116 -45.47 -61.15 10.65
CA ASN A 116 -45.64 -61.73 11.99
C ASN A 116 -44.65 -61.26 13.05
N TYR A 117 -45.26 -61.03 14.22
CA TYR A 117 -44.79 -61.20 15.59
C TYR A 117 -43.95 -60.15 16.36
N ILE A 118 -44.66 -59.73 17.41
CA ILE A 118 -44.35 -59.05 18.67
C ILE A 118 -43.47 -59.92 19.61
N LYS A 119 -42.73 -59.22 20.49
CA LYS A 119 -42.31 -59.53 21.90
C LYS A 119 -40.94 -60.17 22.21
N GLN A 120 -40.29 -59.51 23.19
CA GLN A 120 -39.70 -59.99 24.47
C GLN A 120 -38.17 -59.96 24.71
N ASN A 121 -37.83 -59.12 25.70
CA ASN A 121 -37.07 -59.35 26.94
C ASN A 121 -35.59 -59.80 26.99
N ASN A 122 -34.83 -58.97 27.71
CA ASN A 122 -33.93 -59.21 28.86
C ASN A 122 -32.68 -60.11 28.78
N ASN A 123 -31.59 -59.48 29.26
CA ASN A 123 -30.47 -60.01 30.05
C ASN A 123 -29.69 -61.24 29.56
N LYS A 124 -28.41 -61.00 29.23
CA LYS A 124 -27.28 -61.84 29.68
C LYS A 124 -25.96 -61.06 29.58
N LYS A 125 -25.31 -60.86 30.73
CA LYS A 125 -23.85 -60.67 30.82
C LYS A 125 -23.19 -61.97 30.40
N ASN A 126 -22.10 -61.90 29.66
CA ASN A 126 -20.97 -62.83 29.72
C ASN A 126 -19.75 -62.22 29.00
N GLU A 127 -18.58 -62.60 29.49
CA GLU A 127 -17.32 -61.87 29.45
C GLU A 127 -16.65 -61.87 28.06
N ARG A 128 -15.94 -60.78 27.74
CA ARG A 128 -14.98 -60.73 26.63
C ARG A 128 -13.61 -60.32 27.16
N PRO A 129 -12.51 -60.94 26.66
CA PRO A 129 -11.15 -60.63 27.10
C PRO A 129 -10.76 -59.21 26.69
N THR A 130 -10.20 -58.47 27.64
CA THR A 130 -9.77 -57.08 27.45
C THR A 130 -8.58 -56.97 26.51
N PHE A 131 -8.59 -55.89 25.72
CA PHE A 131 -7.62 -55.39 24.72
C PHE A 131 -6.15 -55.29 25.17
N ASN A 132 -5.83 -55.61 26.43
CA ASN A 132 -4.49 -55.51 27.01
C ASN A 132 -3.50 -56.61 26.56
N TYR A 133 -3.97 -57.67 25.91
CA TYR A 133 -3.06 -58.71 25.38
C TYR A 133 -2.33 -58.27 24.09
N PHE A 134 -2.93 -57.38 23.28
CA PHE A 134 -2.34 -56.93 22.02
C PHE A 134 -1.39 -55.73 22.17
N LEU A 135 -1.59 -54.89 23.19
CA LEU A 135 -0.72 -53.73 23.45
C LEU A 135 0.67 -54.12 23.96
N LYS A 136 0.81 -55.27 24.63
CA LYS A 136 2.10 -55.72 25.20
C LYS A 136 3.05 -56.35 24.17
N LYS A 137 2.59 -56.67 22.96
CA LYS A 137 3.43 -57.27 21.90
C LYS A 137 3.82 -56.31 20.78
N SER A 138 3.25 -55.09 20.75
CA SER A 138 3.55 -54.05 19.75
C SER A 138 4.69 -53.11 20.17
N SER A 139 5.20 -53.19 21.41
CA SER A 139 6.23 -52.28 21.93
C SER A 139 7.67 -52.66 21.61
N GLU A 140 7.91 -53.74 20.86
CA GLU A 140 9.28 -54.27 20.65
C GLU A 140 9.81 -54.23 19.20
N LYS A 141 9.11 -53.60 18.24
CA LYS A 141 9.67 -53.30 16.91
C LYS A 141 9.29 -51.91 16.41
N LYS A 142 10.29 -51.07 16.14
CA LYS A 142 10.12 -49.78 15.46
C LYS A 142 9.79 -50.03 13.98
N PHE A 143 8.51 -49.97 13.64
CA PHE A 143 8.08 -49.92 12.24
C PHE A 143 8.28 -48.50 11.69
N GLY A 144 8.87 -48.37 10.51
CA GLY A 144 9.01 -47.09 9.81
C GLY A 144 7.64 -46.58 9.37
N GLY A 145 7.48 -45.25 9.25
CA GLY A 145 6.19 -44.62 8.90
C GLY A 145 5.55 -45.14 7.60
N THR A 146 6.36 -45.67 6.68
CA THR A 146 5.89 -46.33 5.45
C THR A 146 5.21 -47.67 5.71
N GLU A 147 5.70 -48.46 6.66
CA GLU A 147 5.14 -49.78 7.00
C GLU A 147 3.81 -49.65 7.75
N VAL A 148 3.68 -48.62 8.59
CA VAL A 148 2.41 -48.29 9.28
C VAL A 148 1.33 -47.91 8.27
N ILE A 149 1.68 -47.14 7.23
CA ILE A 149 0.76 -46.76 6.16
C ILE A 149 0.35 -48.00 5.35
N SER A 150 1.29 -48.90 5.03
CA SER A 150 1.00 -50.16 4.33
C SER A 150 0.05 -51.07 5.12
N ILE A 151 0.27 -51.20 6.43
CA ILE A 151 -0.59 -52.01 7.31
C ILE A 151 -1.99 -51.37 7.41
N LEU A 152 -2.08 -50.05 7.54
CA LEU A 152 -3.36 -49.32 7.49
C LEU A 152 -4.09 -49.54 6.16
N PHE A 153 -3.36 -49.53 5.04
CA PHE A 153 -3.94 -49.76 3.71
C PHE A 153 -4.47 -51.19 3.56
N ILE A 154 -3.75 -52.19 4.08
CA ILE A 154 -4.19 -53.60 4.07
C ILE A 154 -5.43 -53.79 4.96
N VAL A 155 -5.45 -53.19 6.16
CA VAL A 155 -6.58 -53.27 7.09
C VAL A 155 -7.81 -52.58 6.50
N ILE A 156 -7.67 -51.42 5.87
CA ILE A 156 -8.76 -50.71 5.21
C ILE A 156 -9.26 -51.51 3.99
N SER A 157 -8.36 -52.08 3.19
CA SER A 157 -8.72 -52.89 2.03
C SER A 157 -9.47 -54.18 2.42
N TRP A 158 -9.04 -54.85 3.50
CA TRP A 158 -9.76 -55.99 4.08
C TRP A 158 -11.12 -55.62 4.67
N SER A 159 -11.22 -54.44 5.28
CA SER A 159 -12.49 -53.90 5.80
C SER A 159 -13.47 -53.56 4.66
N ILE A 160 -12.96 -53.16 3.49
CA ILE A 160 -13.80 -52.94 2.32
C ILE A 160 -14.28 -54.27 1.71
N PHE A 161 -13.56 -55.38 1.89
CA PHE A 161 -13.95 -56.68 1.33
C PHE A 161 -14.85 -57.53 2.24
N LEU A 162 -14.63 -57.50 3.56
CA LEU A 162 -15.30 -58.42 4.50
C LEU A 162 -16.65 -57.93 5.05
N PHE A 163 -16.98 -56.66 4.91
CA PHE A 163 -18.23 -56.14 5.47
C PHE A 163 -19.40 -56.24 4.47
N PRO A 164 -20.60 -56.65 4.92
CA PRO A 164 -21.79 -56.71 4.08
C PRO A 164 -22.14 -55.32 3.51
N VAL A 165 -22.77 -55.29 2.35
CA VAL A 165 -23.05 -54.07 1.55
C VAL A 165 -23.68 -52.95 2.39
N GLN A 166 -24.56 -53.29 3.33
CA GLN A 166 -25.23 -52.34 4.23
C GLN A 166 -24.25 -51.56 5.13
N ILE A 167 -23.16 -52.20 5.59
CA ILE A 167 -22.14 -51.54 6.41
C ILE A 167 -21.24 -50.66 5.54
N LYS A 168 -21.02 -51.02 4.25
CA LYS A 168 -20.27 -50.17 3.31
C LYS A 168 -21.00 -48.86 3.01
N VAL A 169 -22.32 -48.89 2.88
CA VAL A 169 -23.14 -47.69 2.69
C VAL A 169 -23.04 -46.78 3.91
N LEU A 170 -23.21 -47.31 5.12
CA LEU A 170 -23.07 -46.53 6.36
C LEU A 170 -21.64 -45.97 6.55
N PHE A 171 -20.62 -46.74 6.18
CA PHE A 171 -19.23 -46.27 6.23
C PHE A 171 -18.94 -45.20 5.18
N TRP A 172 -19.56 -45.30 3.99
CA TRP A 172 -19.46 -44.29 2.95
C TRP A 172 -20.15 -42.98 3.36
N GLU A 173 -21.36 -43.05 3.93
CA GLU A 173 -22.07 -41.88 4.47
C GLU A 173 -21.30 -41.22 5.62
N ALA A 174 -20.67 -42.03 6.49
CA ALA A 174 -19.80 -41.53 7.55
C ALA A 174 -18.53 -40.86 6.98
N LEU A 175 -17.94 -41.41 5.92
CA LEU A 175 -16.78 -40.82 5.24
C LEU A 175 -17.13 -39.55 4.48
N GLU A 176 -18.27 -39.49 3.79
CA GLU A 176 -18.77 -38.26 3.17
C GLU A 176 -19.03 -37.20 4.24
N SER A 177 -19.71 -37.55 5.34
CA SER A 177 -19.95 -36.64 6.46
C SER A 177 -18.63 -36.15 7.07
N PHE A 178 -17.63 -37.02 7.22
CA PHE A 178 -16.31 -36.68 7.72
C PHE A 178 -15.51 -35.82 6.73
N TYR A 179 -15.65 -36.08 5.42
CA TYR A 179 -15.04 -35.28 4.35
C TYR A 179 -15.66 -33.88 4.30
N TYR A 180 -16.99 -33.75 4.35
CA TYR A 180 -17.68 -32.47 4.47
C TYR A 180 -17.28 -31.74 5.74
N TYR A 181 -17.16 -32.44 6.87
CA TYR A 181 -16.69 -31.87 8.14
C TYR A 181 -15.23 -31.37 8.04
N LEU A 182 -14.34 -32.13 7.39
CA LEU A 182 -12.95 -31.72 7.15
C LEU A 182 -12.85 -30.54 6.17
N CYS A 183 -13.62 -30.53 5.09
CA CYS A 183 -13.69 -29.41 4.14
C CYS A 183 -14.23 -28.14 4.82
N PHE A 184 -15.28 -28.25 5.64
CA PHE A 184 -15.75 -27.13 6.46
C PHE A 184 -14.69 -26.65 7.46
N ARG A 185 -13.97 -27.58 8.10
CA ARG A 185 -12.86 -27.22 9.00
C ARG A 185 -11.69 -26.56 8.27
N GLN A 186 -11.36 -26.97 7.04
CA GLN A 186 -10.32 -26.33 6.23
C GLN A 186 -10.71 -24.91 5.80
N LEU A 187 -11.99 -24.66 5.50
CA LEU A 187 -12.52 -23.31 5.29
C LEU A 187 -12.35 -22.43 6.54
N HIS A 188 -12.58 -22.97 7.74
CA HIS A 188 -12.32 -22.26 8.99
C HIS A 188 -10.82 -22.11 9.33
N LEU A 189 -9.98 -23.09 8.98
CA LEU A 189 -8.53 -23.01 9.17
C LEU A 189 -7.86 -22.02 8.21
N SER A 190 -8.39 -21.82 7.00
CA SER A 190 -7.93 -20.75 6.11
C SER A 190 -8.18 -19.35 6.70
N ASN A 191 -9.29 -19.18 7.43
CA ASN A 191 -9.55 -17.98 8.22
C ASN A 191 -8.61 -17.88 9.44
N ILE A 192 -8.28 -19.00 10.11
CA ILE A 192 -7.33 -19.04 11.24
C ILE A 192 -5.89 -18.73 10.79
N LEU A 193 -5.44 -19.25 9.65
CA LEU A 193 -4.14 -18.93 9.03
C LEU A 193 -4.11 -17.50 8.48
N GLY A 194 -5.26 -16.89 8.18
CA GLY A 194 -5.40 -15.46 7.91
C GLY A 194 -5.00 -14.56 9.08
N TYR A 195 -5.11 -15.04 10.33
CA TYR A 195 -4.61 -14.34 11.52
C TYR A 195 -3.09 -14.44 11.70
N GLY A 196 -2.41 -15.32 10.94
CA GLY A 196 -0.94 -15.43 10.88
C GLY A 196 -0.27 -14.40 9.98
N ARG A 197 -1.05 -13.51 9.33
CA ARG A 197 -0.49 -12.33 8.66
C ARG A 197 -0.02 -11.37 9.75
N PHE A 198 1.27 -11.39 10.07
CA PHE A 198 1.90 -10.38 10.91
C PHE A 198 1.55 -8.99 10.37
N THR A 199 0.52 -8.39 10.96
CA THR A 199 0.18 -7.00 10.72
C THR A 199 1.38 -6.22 11.18
N TYR A 200 2.09 -5.55 10.28
CA TYR A 200 3.07 -4.54 10.67
C TYR A 200 2.38 -3.61 11.68
N PHE A 201 2.72 -3.74 12.96
CA PHE A 201 2.11 -2.99 14.04
C PHE A 201 2.71 -1.59 14.04
N ASN A 202 2.33 -0.77 13.05
CA ASN A 202 2.33 0.66 13.29
C ASN A 202 1.16 0.92 14.23
N ILE A 203 1.50 1.15 15.50
CA ILE A 203 0.54 1.55 16.52
C ILE A 203 -0.15 2.81 16.01
N HIS A 204 -1.48 2.75 15.89
CA HIS A 204 -2.27 3.91 15.54
C HIS A 204 -2.03 4.97 16.61
N LYS A 205 -1.61 6.16 16.20
CA LYS A 205 -1.43 7.29 17.10
C LYS A 205 -2.61 8.25 16.93
N ASN A 206 -3.17 8.67 18.05
CA ASN A 206 -4.13 9.76 18.04
C ASN A 206 -3.39 11.08 17.80
N VAL A 207 -3.96 11.88 16.93
CA VAL A 207 -3.52 13.19 16.52
C VAL A 207 -4.47 14.17 17.19
N THR A 208 -3.92 15.03 18.05
CA THR A 208 -4.67 16.09 18.74
C THR A 208 -4.37 17.45 18.14
N ASP A 209 -3.14 17.64 17.67
CA ASP A 209 -2.65 18.91 17.12
C ASP A 209 -3.24 19.18 15.71
N PRO A 210 -3.98 20.29 15.52
CA PRO A 210 -4.51 20.68 14.22
C PRO A 210 -3.43 20.94 13.16
N ALA A 211 -2.22 21.36 13.54
CA ALA A 211 -1.15 21.65 12.58
C ALA A 211 -0.76 20.40 11.76
N ARG A 212 -0.92 19.21 12.35
CA ARG A 212 -0.65 17.92 11.70
C ARG A 212 -1.64 17.55 10.59
N GLN A 213 -2.71 18.33 10.41
CA GLN A 213 -3.63 18.17 9.29
C GLN A 213 -2.99 18.52 7.94
N ASP A 214 -1.96 19.39 7.94
CA ASP A 214 -1.22 19.74 6.73
C ASP A 214 -0.57 18.47 6.13
N PRO A 215 -0.86 18.11 4.87
CA PRO A 215 -0.28 16.95 4.20
C PRO A 215 1.25 16.92 4.22
N ASP A 216 1.89 18.09 4.20
CA ASP A 216 3.34 18.23 4.15
C ASP A 216 3.93 18.58 5.53
N TYR A 217 3.15 18.46 6.63
CA TYR A 217 3.59 18.73 8.00
C TYR A 217 4.85 17.93 8.36
N PHE A 218 4.82 16.62 8.16
CA PHE A 218 5.92 15.74 8.56
C PHE A 218 7.16 15.93 7.70
N GLU A 219 7.00 16.31 6.43
CA GLU A 219 8.08 16.73 5.55
C GLU A 219 8.74 18.01 6.07
N LYS A 220 7.95 19.05 6.36
CA LYS A 220 8.45 20.34 6.87
C LYS A 220 9.16 20.19 8.22
N GLU A 221 8.62 19.38 9.12
CA GLU A 221 9.25 19.10 10.41
C GLU A 221 10.54 18.27 10.27
N ALA A 222 10.59 17.33 9.33
CA ALA A 222 11.81 16.58 9.04
C ALA A 222 12.93 17.48 8.48
N GLU A 223 12.58 18.48 7.67
CA GLU A 223 13.53 19.44 7.11
C GLU A 223 14.18 20.34 8.18
N LYS A 224 13.49 20.60 9.30
CA LYS A 224 14.00 21.39 10.43
C LYS A 224 15.03 20.65 11.29
N LEU A 225 15.18 19.34 11.12
CA LEU A 225 16.09 18.55 11.95
C LEU A 225 17.56 18.91 11.65
N PRO A 226 18.42 18.99 12.69
CA PRO A 226 19.85 19.23 12.50
C PRO A 226 20.52 18.02 11.83
N LEU A 227 21.47 18.24 10.91
CA LEU A 227 22.29 17.15 10.34
C LEU A 227 23.39 16.75 11.34
N ASP A 228 23.00 16.11 12.43
CA ASP A 228 23.94 15.47 13.36
C ASP A 228 24.04 13.96 13.10
N ALA A 229 24.93 13.27 13.82
CA ALA A 229 25.05 11.81 13.74
C ALA A 229 23.74 11.07 14.10
N ARG A 230 22.79 11.75 14.77
CA ARG A 230 21.49 11.23 15.19
C ARG A 230 20.38 11.51 14.17
N TYR A 231 20.64 12.23 13.08
CA TYR A 231 19.64 12.63 12.09
C TYR A 231 18.84 11.43 11.54
N ILE A 232 19.52 10.33 11.20
CA ILE A 232 18.86 9.12 10.68
C ILE A 232 17.95 8.47 11.74
N ASP A 233 18.36 8.50 13.00
CA ASP A 233 17.56 7.96 14.12
C ASP A 233 16.37 8.86 14.46
N GLN A 234 16.54 10.19 14.37
CA GLN A 234 15.43 11.14 14.48
C GLN A 234 14.43 10.93 13.34
N LEU A 235 14.89 10.83 12.08
CA LEU A 235 14.04 10.50 10.92
C LEU A 235 13.30 9.17 11.10
N LYS A 236 13.94 8.16 11.71
CA LYS A 236 13.29 6.89 12.04
C LYS A 236 12.13 7.07 13.01
N ILE A 237 12.29 7.89 14.04
CA ILE A 237 11.24 8.19 15.02
C ILE A 237 10.10 8.95 14.33
N PHE A 238 10.43 10.00 13.56
CA PHE A 238 9.46 10.79 12.79
C PHE A 238 8.69 9.94 11.78
N GLY A 239 9.37 9.07 11.03
CA GLY A 239 8.71 8.18 10.07
C GLY A 239 7.70 7.22 10.73
N LYS A 240 8.01 6.71 11.93
CA LYS A 240 7.05 5.90 12.71
C LYS A 240 5.85 6.74 13.15
N GLU A 241 6.09 7.97 13.58
CA GLU A 241 5.03 8.89 14.00
C GLU A 241 4.13 9.30 12.85
N LYS A 242 4.71 9.63 11.69
CA LYS A 242 4.01 9.91 10.44
C LYS A 242 3.05 8.79 10.08
N ILE A 243 3.57 7.57 9.91
CA ILE A 243 2.72 6.43 9.47
C ILE A 243 1.65 6.08 10.52
N GLY A 244 1.97 6.23 11.81
CA GLY A 244 1.00 6.03 12.90
C GLY A 244 -0.14 7.06 12.87
N SER A 245 0.17 8.31 12.50
CA SER A 245 -0.76 9.44 12.43
C SER A 245 -1.59 9.46 11.14
N GLU A 246 -0.99 9.08 10.00
CA GLU A 246 -1.64 9.03 8.68
C GLU A 246 -2.95 8.26 8.70
N ARG A 247 -3.00 7.14 9.46
CA ARG A 247 -4.22 6.33 9.58
C ARG A 247 -5.40 7.09 10.13
N GLN A 248 -5.19 8.04 11.05
CA GLN A 248 -6.26 8.89 11.58
C GLN A 248 -6.48 10.11 10.69
N LEU A 249 -5.41 10.69 10.15
CA LEU A 249 -5.47 11.82 9.22
C LEU A 249 -6.32 11.51 7.98
N ILE A 250 -6.24 10.29 7.44
CA ILE A 250 -7.06 9.85 6.30
C ILE A 250 -8.56 10.08 6.53
N PHE A 251 -9.03 9.95 7.77
CA PHE A 251 -10.45 10.09 8.12
C PHE A 251 -10.85 11.48 8.62
N LYS A 252 -9.90 12.24 9.18
CA LYS A 252 -10.19 13.48 9.92
C LYS A 252 -9.59 14.75 9.31
N ALA A 253 -8.48 14.65 8.56
CA ALA A 253 -7.72 15.82 8.11
C ALA A 253 -8.54 16.75 7.20
N GLN A 254 -9.34 16.20 6.28
CA GLN A 254 -10.10 17.00 5.31
C GLN A 254 -11.24 17.82 5.92
N ASP A 255 -11.80 17.36 7.04
CA ASP A 255 -12.95 17.99 7.70
C ASP A 255 -12.52 18.83 8.91
N ASN A 256 -11.22 19.10 9.05
CA ASN A 256 -10.61 19.81 10.16
C ASN A 256 -11.06 19.28 11.54
N LEU A 257 -11.29 17.97 11.64
CA LEU A 257 -11.83 17.32 12.85
C LEU A 257 -10.76 17.03 13.92
N ILE A 258 -9.50 17.35 13.64
CA ILE A 258 -8.39 17.13 14.58
C ILE A 258 -8.35 18.32 15.54
N GLY A 259 -8.40 18.02 16.84
CA GLY A 259 -8.51 19.01 17.91
C GLY A 259 -9.94 19.39 18.28
N ASN A 260 -10.95 19.03 17.47
CA ASN A 260 -12.36 19.33 17.74
C ASN A 260 -13.14 18.06 18.14
N SER A 261 -13.17 17.76 19.44
CA SER A 261 -13.79 16.53 19.96
C SER A 261 -15.29 16.63 20.25
N THR A 262 -15.86 17.83 20.35
CA THR A 262 -17.24 18.01 20.83
C THR A 262 -18.25 17.98 19.70
N ASP A 263 -18.03 18.76 18.63
CA ASP A 263 -19.09 19.06 17.66
C ASP A 263 -18.89 18.31 16.32
N TYR A 264 -17.71 17.71 16.08
CA TYR A 264 -17.34 16.99 14.84
C TYR A 264 -17.71 17.73 13.53
N GLY A 265 -17.83 19.06 13.58
CA GLY A 265 -18.31 19.89 12.47
C GLY A 265 -19.76 19.62 12.04
N LEU A 266 -20.58 18.95 12.86
CA LEU A 266 -21.99 18.76 12.59
C LEU A 266 -22.78 20.05 12.88
N PRO A 267 -23.86 20.34 12.14
CA PRO A 267 -24.74 21.46 12.46
C PRO A 267 -25.38 21.28 13.83
N ARG A 268 -25.47 22.36 14.61
CA ARG A 268 -26.28 22.37 15.83
C ARG A 268 -27.74 22.36 15.42
N LEU A 269 -28.45 21.30 15.79
CA LEU A 269 -29.88 21.16 15.53
C LEU A 269 -30.66 21.81 16.66
N ASN A 270 -31.77 22.46 16.31
CA ASN A 270 -32.75 22.87 17.30
C ASN A 270 -33.56 21.64 17.72
N MET A 271 -33.52 21.30 19.01
CA MET A 271 -34.17 20.09 19.52
C MET A 271 -35.69 20.21 19.53
N ASP A 272 -36.23 21.43 19.49
CA ASP A 272 -37.67 21.70 19.48
C ASP A 272 -38.28 21.60 18.07
N GLU A 273 -37.44 21.60 17.03
CA GLU A 273 -37.91 21.44 15.66
C GLU A 273 -38.55 20.07 15.45
N PRO A 274 -39.62 19.97 14.65
CA PRO A 274 -40.19 18.69 14.29
C PRO A 274 -39.22 17.88 13.43
N LYS A 275 -39.33 16.56 13.57
CA LYS A 275 -38.68 15.56 12.71
C LYS A 275 -38.90 15.90 11.23
N LEU A 276 -37.91 15.59 10.40
CA LEU A 276 -37.87 16.01 8.99
C LEU A 276 -39.15 15.62 8.23
N ASP A 277 -39.64 14.39 8.41
CA ASP A 277 -40.83 13.86 7.74
C ASP A 277 -42.14 14.55 8.17
N TYR A 278 -42.12 15.25 9.31
CA TYR A 278 -43.27 15.94 9.89
C TYR A 278 -43.18 17.46 9.80
N ARG A 279 -42.15 18.00 9.11
CA ARG A 279 -42.02 19.45 8.88
C ARG A 279 -43.09 19.93 7.91
N GLY A 280 -43.76 21.04 8.25
CA GLY A 280 -44.77 21.67 7.39
C GLY A 280 -46.09 20.91 7.31
N ILE A 281 -46.41 20.09 8.32
CA ILE A 281 -47.74 19.48 8.45
C ILE A 281 -48.62 20.40 9.29
N ASP A 282 -49.67 20.97 8.69
CA ASP A 282 -50.63 21.87 9.35
C ASP A 282 -51.27 21.24 10.61
N ALA A 283 -51.52 19.93 10.56
CA ALA A 283 -52.06 19.17 11.69
C ALA A 283 -51.12 19.21 12.91
N LEU A 284 -49.79 19.25 12.70
CA LEU A 284 -48.82 19.32 13.78
C LEU A 284 -48.68 20.77 14.32
N GLU A 285 -48.88 21.77 13.48
CA GLU A 285 -48.88 23.18 13.90
C GLU A 285 -50.05 23.52 14.82
N SER A 286 -51.23 22.96 14.54
CA SER A 286 -52.45 23.12 15.36
C SER A 286 -52.51 22.19 16.59
N ALA A 287 -51.60 21.21 16.70
CA ALA A 287 -51.60 20.22 17.76
C ALA A 287 -51.22 20.83 19.13
N PRO A 288 -51.66 20.22 20.25
CA PRO A 288 -51.24 20.62 21.59
C PRO A 288 -49.72 20.41 21.79
N GLU A 289 -49.14 21.20 22.69
CA GLU A 289 -47.68 21.26 22.91
C GLU A 289 -47.08 19.90 23.31
N SER A 290 -47.83 19.07 24.02
CA SER A 290 -47.42 17.70 24.36
C SER A 290 -47.17 16.84 23.13
N VAL A 291 -48.01 16.98 22.09
CA VAL A 291 -47.88 16.25 20.82
C VAL A 291 -46.72 16.82 20.02
N LYS A 292 -46.56 18.14 19.93
CA LYS A 292 -45.41 18.80 19.30
C LYS A 292 -44.09 18.31 19.88
N LYS A 293 -44.01 18.20 21.21
CA LYS A 293 -42.85 17.67 21.93
C LYS A 293 -42.53 16.21 21.56
N ILE A 294 -43.52 15.34 21.34
CA ILE A 294 -43.29 13.94 20.91
C ILE A 294 -42.69 13.86 19.50
N PHE A 295 -43.11 14.76 18.61
CA PHE A 295 -42.59 14.84 17.23
C PHE A 295 -41.34 15.70 17.08
N SER A 296 -40.89 16.36 18.15
CA SER A 296 -39.64 17.13 18.17
C SER A 296 -38.40 16.26 17.99
N LEU A 297 -37.30 16.89 17.58
CA LEU A 297 -35.98 16.27 17.46
C LEU A 297 -35.43 15.79 18.82
N ALA A 298 -35.84 16.39 19.94
CA ALA A 298 -35.49 15.95 21.29
C ALA A 298 -35.91 14.49 21.57
N HIS A 299 -37.04 14.05 21.00
CA HIS A 299 -37.59 12.69 21.15
C HIS A 299 -37.38 11.86 19.87
N ALA A 300 -36.41 12.24 19.05
CA ALA A 300 -36.14 11.58 17.78
C ALA A 300 -35.11 10.47 17.92
N SER A 301 -35.20 9.50 17.01
CA SER A 301 -34.22 8.41 16.96
C SER A 301 -32.89 8.91 16.39
N SER A 302 -31.80 8.17 16.62
CA SER A 302 -30.49 8.48 16.00
C SER A 302 -30.56 8.53 14.46
N ARG A 303 -31.51 7.82 13.85
CA ARG A 303 -31.76 7.88 12.40
C ARG A 303 -32.32 9.22 11.99
N ASP A 304 -33.30 9.73 12.72
CA ASP A 304 -33.97 11.00 12.44
C ASP A 304 -33.00 12.18 12.65
N MET A 305 -32.18 12.12 13.71
CA MET A 305 -31.10 13.09 13.96
C MET A 305 -30.09 13.11 12.81
N ASN A 306 -29.72 11.93 12.29
CA ASN A 306 -28.84 11.82 11.13
C ASN A 306 -29.48 12.42 9.87
N MET A 307 -30.79 12.25 9.67
CA MET A 307 -31.51 12.86 8.56
C MET A 307 -31.59 14.38 8.70
N ALA A 308 -31.83 14.89 9.91
CA ALA A 308 -31.83 16.33 10.19
C ALA A 308 -30.44 16.95 9.92
N TRP A 309 -29.35 16.35 10.41
CA TRP A 309 -27.99 16.83 10.09
C TRP A 309 -27.70 16.82 8.59
N LYS A 310 -28.13 15.79 7.86
CA LYS A 310 -27.98 15.72 6.40
C LYS A 310 -28.75 16.84 5.72
N SER A 311 -30.01 17.05 6.11
CA SER A 311 -30.87 18.09 5.55
C SER A 311 -30.27 19.47 5.74
N GLU A 312 -29.83 19.81 6.96
CA GLU A 312 -29.21 21.11 7.25
C GLU A 312 -27.89 21.31 6.47
N MET A 313 -27.07 20.26 6.35
CA MET A 313 -25.82 20.35 5.60
C MET A 313 -26.04 20.50 4.09
N ILE A 314 -27.05 19.82 3.54
CA ILE A 314 -27.44 19.96 2.13
C ILE A 314 -27.99 21.37 1.88
N LYS A 315 -28.82 21.89 2.79
CA LYS A 315 -29.44 23.22 2.71
C LYS A 315 -28.40 24.34 2.60
N LYS A 316 -27.26 24.23 3.28
CA LYS A 316 -26.16 25.21 3.19
C LYS A 316 -25.49 25.30 1.81
N VAL A 317 -25.59 24.23 1.02
CA VAL A 317 -24.73 24.05 -0.16
C VAL A 317 -25.52 24.03 -1.46
N ARG A 318 -26.78 23.59 -1.40
CA ARG A 318 -27.71 23.55 -2.55
C ARG A 318 -27.97 24.94 -3.11
N ARG A 319 -28.21 25.02 -4.41
CA ARG A 319 -28.67 26.26 -5.08
C ARG A 319 -30.17 26.44 -4.90
N ASP A 320 -30.92 25.37 -5.16
CA ASP A 320 -32.38 25.37 -5.14
C ASP A 320 -32.92 24.51 -4.02
N ASP A 321 -34.12 24.84 -3.55
CA ASP A 321 -34.75 24.13 -2.42
C ASP A 321 -35.12 22.67 -2.73
N LEU A 322 -35.38 22.36 -4.00
CA LEU A 322 -35.74 21.02 -4.48
C LEU A 322 -34.53 20.22 -4.98
N ASP A 323 -33.32 20.78 -4.92
CA ASP A 323 -32.11 20.12 -5.37
C ASP A 323 -31.60 19.10 -4.34
N GLY A 324 -31.94 17.82 -4.58
CA GLY A 324 -31.45 16.68 -3.80
C GLY A 324 -30.38 15.83 -4.50
N LYS A 325 -30.04 16.11 -5.76
CA LYS A 325 -29.22 15.20 -6.60
C LYS A 325 -28.00 15.85 -7.25
N SER A 326 -27.82 17.17 -7.16
CA SER A 326 -26.62 17.85 -7.65
C SER A 326 -25.36 17.34 -6.97
N LEU A 327 -24.20 17.66 -7.56
CA LEU A 327 -22.91 17.36 -6.94
C LEU A 327 -22.77 18.06 -5.59
N SER A 328 -23.19 19.32 -5.50
CA SER A 328 -23.19 20.15 -4.29
C SER A 328 -24.01 19.50 -3.17
N ALA A 329 -25.24 19.05 -3.46
CA ALA A 329 -26.08 18.32 -2.51
C ALA A 329 -25.47 16.96 -2.10
N LYS A 330 -24.92 16.20 -3.04
CA LYS A 330 -24.23 14.92 -2.76
C LYS A 330 -23.01 15.12 -1.85
N ILE A 331 -22.25 16.18 -2.04
CA ILE A 331 -21.09 16.53 -1.20
C ILE A 331 -21.56 16.91 0.22
N GLY A 332 -22.62 17.72 0.35
CA GLY A 332 -23.23 18.03 1.65
C GLY A 332 -23.69 16.77 2.39
N TRP A 333 -24.38 15.87 1.69
CA TRP A 333 -24.82 14.58 2.22
C TRP A 333 -23.65 13.68 2.68
N ALA A 334 -22.60 13.56 1.86
CA ALA A 334 -21.42 12.78 2.22
C ALA A 334 -20.72 13.37 3.43
N THR A 335 -20.55 14.69 3.48
CA THR A 335 -19.89 15.37 4.60
C THR A 335 -20.64 15.17 5.91
N ALA A 336 -21.97 15.33 5.93
CA ALA A 336 -22.77 15.05 7.12
C ALA A 336 -22.62 13.59 7.58
N THR A 337 -22.61 12.66 6.63
CA THR A 337 -22.46 11.22 6.92
C THR A 337 -21.06 10.90 7.46
N ILE A 338 -19.99 11.45 6.85
CA ILE A 338 -18.60 11.28 7.29
C ILE A 338 -18.41 11.79 8.72
N ARG A 339 -18.93 12.99 9.02
CA ARG A 339 -18.84 13.59 10.37
C ARG A 339 -19.59 12.78 11.42
N ASN A 340 -20.81 12.35 11.11
CA ASN A 340 -21.59 11.51 12.02
C ASN A 340 -20.92 10.14 12.25
N TRP A 341 -20.41 9.50 11.20
CA TRP A 341 -19.67 8.23 11.34
C TRP A 341 -18.37 8.39 12.11
N ASN A 342 -17.66 9.52 11.98
CA ASN A 342 -16.50 9.85 12.80
C ASN A 342 -16.87 10.00 14.29
N ARG A 343 -18.00 10.65 14.60
CA ARG A 343 -18.54 10.75 15.98
C ARG A 343 -18.83 9.35 16.55
N VAL A 344 -19.59 8.54 15.81
CA VAL A 344 -19.94 7.17 16.23
C VAL A 344 -18.69 6.31 16.39
N TYR A 345 -17.72 6.41 15.48
CA TYR A 345 -16.46 5.68 15.56
C TYR A 345 -15.67 6.06 16.83
N ALA A 346 -15.63 7.35 17.19
CA ALA A 346 -14.98 7.81 18.41
C ALA A 346 -15.69 7.28 19.67
N GLU A 347 -17.02 7.27 19.69
CA GLU A 347 -17.80 6.66 20.79
C GLU A 347 -17.48 5.18 20.97
N PHE A 348 -17.43 4.41 19.88
CA PHE A 348 -17.02 3.00 19.90
C PHE A 348 -15.57 2.82 20.38
N GLU A 349 -14.66 3.72 19.99
CA GLU A 349 -13.27 3.66 20.42
C GLU A 349 -13.13 3.92 21.93
N VAL A 350 -13.88 4.88 22.47
CA VAL A 350 -13.96 5.13 23.92
C VAL A 350 -14.49 3.89 24.64
N GLN A 351 -15.64 3.34 24.21
CA GLN A 351 -16.22 2.13 24.81
C GLN A 351 -15.26 0.94 24.78
N ARG A 352 -14.52 0.77 23.67
CA ARG A 352 -13.51 -0.28 23.54
C ARG A 352 -12.34 -0.07 24.50
N ASN A 353 -11.91 1.18 24.71
CA ASN A 353 -10.77 1.50 25.57
C ASN A 353 -11.13 1.40 27.07
N THR A 354 -12.35 1.75 27.45
CA THR A 354 -12.87 1.63 28.83
C THR A 354 -13.38 0.24 29.19
N SER A 355 -13.66 -0.60 28.19
CA SER A 355 -14.07 -1.98 28.40
C SER A 355 -13.04 -2.78 29.19
N THR A 356 -13.45 -3.32 30.34
CA THR A 356 -12.69 -4.26 31.18
C THR A 356 -12.65 -5.68 30.61
N ARG A 357 -13.43 -5.96 29.56
CA ARG A 357 -13.48 -7.27 28.91
C ARG A 357 -12.14 -7.64 28.26
N ASN A 358 -11.69 -8.87 28.49
CA ASN A 358 -10.57 -9.51 27.79
C ASN A 358 -11.07 -10.68 26.93
N PRO A 359 -10.81 -10.70 25.61
CA PRO A 359 -10.16 -9.63 24.83
C PRO A 359 -11.04 -8.37 24.71
N LYS A 360 -10.39 -7.21 24.51
CA LYS A 360 -11.08 -5.94 24.24
C LYS A 360 -12.06 -6.08 23.07
N LEU A 361 -13.13 -5.28 23.09
CA LEU A 361 -14.12 -5.21 22.01
C LEU A 361 -13.42 -5.05 20.64
N PRO A 362 -13.91 -5.70 19.57
CA PRO A 362 -13.31 -5.59 18.24
C PRO A 362 -13.37 -4.15 17.71
N ARG A 363 -12.48 -3.81 16.77
CA ARG A 363 -12.52 -2.48 16.13
C ARG A 363 -13.75 -2.42 15.24
N ALA A 364 -14.35 -1.24 15.12
CA ALA A 364 -15.52 -1.00 14.26
C ALA A 364 -15.12 -0.96 12.76
N THR A 365 -14.60 -2.08 12.24
CA THR A 365 -14.16 -2.21 10.84
C THR A 365 -15.31 -1.99 9.86
N TRP A 366 -16.54 -2.30 10.29
CA TRP A 366 -17.77 -2.08 9.55
C TRP A 366 -18.08 -0.59 9.31
N ILE A 367 -17.52 0.33 10.12
CA ILE A 367 -17.60 1.79 9.85
C ILE A 367 -16.40 2.25 9.05
N SER A 368 -15.20 1.82 9.43
CA SER A 368 -13.96 2.40 8.89
C SER A 368 -13.79 2.18 7.38
N HIS A 369 -14.17 1.00 6.88
CA HIS A 369 -14.07 0.70 5.45
C HIS A 369 -15.08 1.50 4.61
N PRO A 370 -16.40 1.51 4.93
CA PRO A 370 -17.35 2.42 4.27
C PRO A 370 -16.97 3.90 4.38
N LEU A 371 -16.46 4.34 5.53
CA LEU A 371 -16.01 5.72 5.73
C LEU A 371 -14.89 6.10 4.75
N TYR A 372 -13.89 5.21 4.58
CA TYR A 372 -12.82 5.40 3.61
C TYR A 372 -13.36 5.54 2.18
N LEU A 373 -14.28 4.65 1.78
CA LEU A 373 -14.90 4.70 0.45
C LEU A 373 -15.69 5.98 0.23
N LEU A 374 -16.45 6.41 1.23
CA LEU A 374 -17.26 7.62 1.16
C LEU A 374 -16.40 8.89 1.06
N ILE A 375 -15.28 8.94 1.79
CA ILE A 375 -14.30 10.03 1.67
C ILE A 375 -13.72 10.09 0.25
N ASN A 376 -13.33 8.95 -0.32
CA ASN A 376 -12.83 8.90 -1.69
C ASN A 376 -13.88 9.29 -2.72
N GLN A 377 -15.13 8.88 -2.52
CA GLN A 377 -16.24 9.27 -3.36
C GLN A 377 -16.52 10.79 -3.28
N ARG A 378 -16.47 11.38 -2.08
CA ARG A 378 -16.57 12.84 -1.89
C ARG A 378 -15.43 13.58 -2.58
N ARG A 379 -14.19 13.09 -2.51
CA ARG A 379 -13.04 13.67 -3.24
C ARG A 379 -13.27 13.66 -4.75
N LYS A 380 -13.81 12.57 -5.29
CA LYS A 380 -14.19 12.48 -6.70
C LYS A 380 -15.26 13.51 -7.06
N TRP A 381 -16.29 13.67 -6.23
CA TRP A 381 -17.32 14.69 -6.46
C TRP A 381 -16.79 16.11 -6.37
N LEU A 382 -15.90 16.42 -5.42
CA LEU A 382 -15.25 17.73 -5.32
C LEU A 382 -14.42 18.05 -6.56
N ARG A 383 -13.69 17.07 -7.09
CA ARG A 383 -12.95 17.24 -8.35
C ARG A 383 -13.89 17.53 -9.52
N LEU A 384 -14.95 16.74 -9.68
CA LEU A 384 -15.95 16.94 -10.74
C LEU A 384 -16.66 18.30 -10.61
N LEU A 385 -16.97 18.72 -9.38
CA LEU A 385 -17.61 20.01 -9.13
C LEU A 385 -16.69 21.16 -9.54
N ARG A 386 -15.40 21.07 -9.20
CA ARG A 386 -14.39 22.05 -9.61
C ARG A 386 -14.26 22.15 -11.13
N GLU A 387 -14.26 21.01 -11.83
CA GLU A 387 -14.21 20.95 -13.29
C GLU A 387 -15.47 21.55 -13.95
N GLN A 388 -16.64 21.43 -13.31
CA GLN A 388 -17.90 21.95 -13.83
C GLN A 388 -18.14 23.42 -13.49
N SER A 389 -17.85 23.84 -12.26
CA SER A 389 -18.15 25.17 -11.73
C SER A 389 -17.27 25.49 -10.53
N GLU A 390 -16.30 26.38 -10.73
CA GLU A 390 -15.39 26.85 -9.67
C GLU A 390 -16.15 27.60 -8.55
N GLU A 391 -17.18 28.40 -8.90
CA GLU A 391 -17.95 29.18 -7.92
C GLU A 391 -18.65 28.29 -6.88
N ASP A 392 -19.40 27.28 -7.35
CA ASP A 392 -20.02 26.28 -6.48
C ASP A 392 -19.00 25.49 -5.68
N PHE A 393 -17.84 25.17 -6.27
CA PHE A 393 -16.78 24.47 -5.57
C PHE A 393 -16.26 25.30 -4.38
N GLN A 394 -15.98 26.60 -4.60
CA GLN A 394 -15.56 27.51 -3.54
C GLN A 394 -16.65 27.69 -2.47
N ARG A 395 -17.92 27.86 -2.89
CA ARG A 395 -19.06 27.92 -1.96
C ARG A 395 -19.15 26.66 -1.09
N CYS A 396 -19.08 25.47 -1.71
CA CYS A 396 -19.12 24.20 -0.99
C CYS A 396 -18.00 24.08 0.05
N ILE A 397 -16.76 24.44 -0.33
CA ILE A 397 -15.59 24.36 0.55
C ILE A 397 -15.72 25.29 1.75
N ASN A 398 -16.15 26.53 1.51
CA ASN A 398 -16.28 27.55 2.55
C ASN A 398 -17.41 27.21 3.53
N GLU A 399 -18.60 26.86 3.01
CA GLU A 399 -19.77 26.54 3.82
C GLU A 399 -19.57 25.27 4.65
N LEU A 400 -19.03 24.23 4.01
CA LEU A 400 -18.78 22.97 4.69
C LEU A 400 -17.52 22.99 5.54
N ARG A 401 -16.61 23.97 5.36
CA ARG A 401 -15.28 24.03 6.00
C ARG A 401 -14.44 22.78 5.72
N ILE A 402 -14.31 22.43 4.44
CA ILE A 402 -13.54 21.26 3.97
C ILE A 402 -12.21 21.72 3.38
N SER A 403 -11.08 21.12 3.78
CA SER A 403 -9.81 21.33 3.09
C SER A 403 -9.72 20.42 1.86
N TYR A 404 -9.71 21.01 0.66
CA TYR A 404 -9.49 20.28 -0.58
C TYR A 404 -8.01 20.05 -0.81
N ILE A 405 -7.60 18.78 -0.76
CA ILE A 405 -6.23 18.34 -0.99
C ILE A 405 -6.22 17.50 -2.25
N VAL A 406 -5.45 17.95 -3.24
CA VAL A 406 -5.18 17.15 -4.45
C VAL A 406 -4.34 15.95 -4.05
N GLN A 407 -4.85 14.75 -4.33
CA GLN A 407 -4.09 13.54 -4.10
C GLN A 407 -2.89 13.53 -5.05
N LYS A 408 -1.68 13.65 -4.48
CA LYS A 408 -0.44 13.38 -5.22
C LYS A 408 -0.52 11.92 -5.70
N GLU A 409 -0.18 11.68 -6.96
CA GLU A 409 -0.05 10.31 -7.45
C GLU A 409 0.86 9.52 -6.50
N PRO A 410 0.55 8.25 -6.22
CA PRO A 410 1.41 7.45 -5.37
C PRO A 410 2.72 7.19 -6.10
N GLU A 411 3.68 8.11 -5.92
CA GLU A 411 5.11 7.84 -6.11
C GLU A 411 5.40 6.56 -5.31
N HIS A 412 6.01 5.55 -5.95
CA HIS A 412 6.20 4.17 -5.44
C HIS A 412 6.11 4.03 -3.91
N VAL A 413 5.30 3.09 -3.41
CA VAL A 413 5.04 2.83 -1.97
C VAL A 413 6.26 3.21 -1.14
N LYS A 414 6.20 4.39 -0.50
CA LYS A 414 7.35 4.96 0.21
C LYS A 414 7.59 4.10 1.44
N THR A 415 8.44 3.09 1.29
CA THR A 415 8.96 2.35 2.43
C THR A 415 9.71 3.32 3.34
N ARG A 416 9.82 2.99 4.63
CA ARG A 416 10.54 3.84 5.60
C ARG A 416 11.92 4.25 5.10
N LYS A 417 12.64 3.33 4.44
CA LYS A 417 13.95 3.58 3.82
C LYS A 417 13.85 4.64 2.72
N VAL A 418 12.94 4.45 1.77
CA VAL A 418 12.73 5.39 0.65
C VAL A 418 12.34 6.78 1.17
N TRP A 419 11.45 6.86 2.16
CA TRP A 419 11.07 8.14 2.76
C TRP A 419 12.26 8.85 3.41
N SER A 420 13.07 8.16 4.23
CA SER A 420 14.26 8.75 4.84
C SER A 420 15.31 9.19 3.80
N GLU A 421 15.48 8.43 2.72
CA GLU A 421 16.39 8.79 1.62
C GLU A 421 15.93 10.05 0.89
N VAL A 422 14.63 10.20 0.63
CA VAL A 422 14.08 11.42 0.00
C VAL A 422 14.30 12.63 0.89
N GLN A 423 14.04 12.51 2.20
CA GLN A 423 14.28 13.61 3.15
C GLN A 423 15.77 13.97 3.24
N LEU A 424 16.65 12.96 3.32
CA LEU A 424 18.09 13.18 3.33
C LEU A 424 18.58 13.87 2.04
N LYS A 425 18.12 13.42 0.86
CA LYS A 425 18.48 14.03 -0.43
C LYS A 425 18.05 15.49 -0.52
N ARG A 426 16.82 15.82 -0.09
CA ARG A 426 16.34 17.21 -0.02
C ARG A 426 17.21 18.05 0.90
N ARG A 427 17.51 17.55 2.10
CA ARG A 427 18.32 18.29 3.07
C ARG A 427 19.75 18.51 2.57
N ILE A 428 20.36 17.51 1.94
CA ILE A 428 21.68 17.64 1.29
C ILE A 428 21.64 18.69 0.18
N ALA A 429 20.58 18.75 -0.63
CA ALA A 429 20.46 19.76 -1.68
C ALA A 429 20.41 21.17 -1.11
N ILE A 430 19.60 21.41 -0.07
CA ILE A 430 19.53 22.69 0.64
C ILE A 430 20.89 23.09 1.21
N GLU A 431 21.63 22.14 1.79
CA GLU A 431 22.94 22.42 2.37
C GLU A 431 23.98 22.74 1.29
N LYS A 432 23.94 22.03 0.16
CA LYS A 432 24.80 22.32 -0.99
C LYS A 432 24.53 23.71 -1.56
N GLU A 433 23.26 24.11 -1.64
CA GLU A 433 22.86 25.44 -2.11
C GLU A 433 23.37 26.53 -1.17
N LYS A 434 23.23 26.37 0.15
CA LYS A 434 23.81 27.29 1.14
C LYS A 434 25.34 27.41 1.01
N GLN A 435 26.04 26.30 0.90
CA GLN A 435 27.50 26.31 0.73
C GLN A 435 27.92 26.98 -0.58
N LEU A 436 27.14 26.79 -1.64
CA LEU A 436 27.36 27.44 -2.92
C LEU A 436 27.12 28.94 -2.83
N ASP A 437 26.07 29.38 -2.14
CA ASP A 437 25.78 30.80 -1.89
C ASP A 437 26.87 31.47 -1.05
N GLU A 438 27.34 30.80 0.01
CA GLU A 438 28.48 31.26 0.82
C GLU A 438 29.76 31.35 0.00
N LEU A 439 30.01 30.38 -0.90
CA LEU A 439 31.15 30.44 -1.80
C LEU A 439 31.00 31.58 -2.82
N HIS A 440 29.80 31.77 -3.38
CA HIS A 440 29.50 32.84 -4.31
C HIS A 440 29.72 34.22 -3.69
N ASN A 441 29.21 34.43 -2.48
CA ASN A 441 29.40 35.67 -1.72
C ASN A 441 30.89 35.91 -1.42
N ARG A 442 31.62 34.90 -0.92
CA ARG A 442 33.07 35.01 -0.71
C ARG A 442 33.83 35.34 -1.99
N LEU A 443 33.46 34.77 -3.13
CA LEU A 443 34.11 35.08 -4.41
C LEU A 443 33.77 36.48 -4.91
N LYS A 444 32.55 36.95 -4.64
CA LYS A 444 32.10 38.30 -4.98
C LYS A 444 32.86 39.35 -4.17
N ASP A 445 33.01 39.14 -2.87
CA ASP A 445 33.76 40.06 -1.98
C ASP A 445 35.24 40.11 -2.37
N ASN A 446 35.84 38.95 -2.64
CA ASN A 446 37.24 38.86 -3.10
C ASN A 446 37.45 39.30 -4.55
N ARG A 447 36.39 39.63 -5.31
CA ARG A 447 36.50 39.99 -6.73
C ARG A 447 37.22 41.31 -6.91
N GLU A 448 36.88 42.31 -6.11
CA GLU A 448 37.46 43.65 -6.21
C GLU A 448 38.96 43.63 -5.88
N GLU A 449 39.33 42.94 -4.80
CA GLU A 449 40.73 42.76 -4.42
C GLU A 449 41.53 42.04 -5.51
N LYS A 450 40.98 40.95 -6.07
CA LYS A 450 41.63 40.22 -7.17
C LYS A 450 41.72 41.05 -8.45
N MET A 451 40.68 41.82 -8.78
CA MET A 451 40.73 42.73 -9.94
C MET A 451 41.80 43.80 -9.76
N HIS A 452 41.92 44.41 -8.58
CA HIS A 452 42.99 45.36 -8.30
C HIS A 452 44.38 44.73 -8.35
N ALA A 453 44.54 43.49 -7.88
CA ALA A 453 45.80 42.76 -7.99
C ALA A 453 46.17 42.49 -9.46
N ILE A 454 45.21 42.04 -10.27
CA ILE A 454 45.39 41.80 -11.71
C ILE A 454 45.73 43.10 -12.44
N ASP A 455 45.02 44.21 -12.15
CA ASP A 455 45.31 45.50 -12.78
C ASP A 455 46.70 46.02 -12.44
N LYS A 456 47.18 45.78 -11.21
CA LYS A 456 48.53 46.15 -10.78
C LYS A 456 49.59 45.31 -11.49
N GLU A 457 49.37 44.01 -11.60
CA GLU A 457 50.27 43.09 -12.32
C GLU A 457 50.32 43.41 -13.81
N ALA A 458 49.17 43.68 -14.44
CA ALA A 458 49.07 44.10 -15.84
C ALA A 458 49.85 45.40 -16.11
N LYS A 459 49.77 46.38 -15.19
CA LYS A 459 50.56 47.62 -15.28
C LYS A 459 52.07 47.37 -15.13
N ALA A 460 52.46 46.46 -14.23
CA ALA A 460 53.88 46.10 -14.05
C ALA A 460 54.44 45.44 -15.33
N LEU A 461 53.73 44.45 -15.87
CA LEU A 461 54.08 43.76 -17.11
C LEU A 461 54.14 44.71 -18.30
N ALA A 462 53.20 45.66 -18.42
CA ALA A 462 53.22 46.67 -19.49
C ALA A 462 54.47 47.56 -19.44
N ASN A 463 54.92 47.92 -18.24
CA ASN A 463 56.15 48.70 -18.05
C ASN A 463 57.41 47.89 -18.40
N GLU A 464 57.46 46.61 -18.04
CA GLU A 464 58.56 45.71 -18.41
C GLU A 464 58.62 45.52 -19.93
N LEU A 465 57.47 45.29 -20.56
CA LEU A 465 57.37 45.15 -22.01
C LEU A 465 57.83 46.43 -22.73
N ARG A 466 57.52 47.61 -22.17
CA ARG A 466 58.02 48.89 -22.71
C ARG A 466 59.54 49.00 -22.59
N LYS A 467 60.12 48.65 -21.43
CA LYS A 467 61.58 48.64 -21.24
C LYS A 467 62.28 47.67 -22.19
N GLU A 468 61.73 46.48 -22.37
CA GLU A 468 62.33 45.48 -23.27
C GLU A 468 62.21 45.92 -24.74
N LYS A 469 61.10 46.56 -25.14
CA LYS A 469 60.99 47.20 -26.46
C LYS A 469 61.99 48.32 -26.66
N GLU A 470 62.17 49.19 -25.67
CA GLU A 470 63.19 50.25 -25.68
C GLU A 470 64.60 49.64 -25.82
N ARG A 471 64.87 48.54 -25.10
CA ARG A 471 66.15 47.80 -25.16
C ARG A 471 66.38 47.13 -26.52
N LEU A 472 65.36 46.47 -27.06
CA LEU A 472 65.40 45.89 -28.41
C LEU A 472 65.66 46.97 -29.46
N HIS A 473 64.97 48.11 -29.38
CA HIS A 473 65.22 49.26 -30.25
C HIS A 473 66.66 49.76 -30.13
N GLN A 474 67.23 49.82 -28.93
CA GLN A 474 68.63 50.20 -28.74
C GLN A 474 69.59 49.18 -29.36
N LEU A 475 69.30 47.88 -29.24
CA LEU A 475 70.09 46.82 -29.88
C LEU A 475 70.00 46.89 -31.41
N ASP A 476 68.81 47.16 -31.97
CA ASP A 476 68.63 47.33 -33.41
C ASP A 476 69.43 48.52 -33.97
N ILE A 477 69.58 49.60 -33.19
CA ILE A 477 70.47 50.72 -33.52
C ILE A 477 71.94 50.28 -33.53
N ILE A 478 72.37 49.52 -32.52
CA ILE A 478 73.77 49.04 -32.38
C ILE A 478 74.14 48.05 -33.49
N GLU A 479 73.23 47.12 -33.82
CA GLU A 479 73.39 46.14 -34.90
C GLU A 479 73.27 46.76 -36.30
N LYS A 480 73.05 48.08 -36.39
CA LYS A 480 72.87 48.85 -37.64
C LYS A 480 71.70 48.37 -38.50
N LYS A 481 70.72 47.68 -37.92
CA LYS A 481 69.46 47.33 -38.60
C LYS A 481 68.51 48.53 -38.68
N THR A 482 68.60 49.46 -37.73
CA THR A 482 67.90 50.74 -37.74
C THR A 482 68.88 51.88 -37.45
N VAL A 483 68.62 53.08 -37.98
CA VAL A 483 69.47 54.27 -37.78
C VAL A 483 68.88 55.12 -36.66
N SER A 484 69.68 55.54 -35.68
CA SER A 484 69.22 56.48 -34.64
C SER A 484 69.03 57.88 -35.23
N ASN A 485 67.95 58.58 -34.86
CA ASN A 485 67.56 59.91 -35.36
C ASN A 485 67.22 59.98 -36.85
N ILE A 486 66.19 59.25 -37.30
CA ILE A 486 65.51 59.60 -38.55
C ILE A 486 64.55 60.76 -38.24
N VAL A 487 64.97 61.99 -38.51
CA VAL A 487 64.05 63.14 -38.55
C VAL A 487 63.36 63.10 -39.92
N GLY A 488 62.20 62.45 -39.97
CA GLY A 488 61.32 62.36 -41.15
C GLY A 488 60.82 60.94 -41.41
N GLU A 489 59.54 60.78 -41.72
CA GLU A 489 59.09 59.56 -42.41
C GLU A 489 59.80 59.52 -43.77
N TYR A 490 60.39 58.38 -44.14
CA TYR A 490 60.82 58.15 -45.51
C TYR A 490 59.55 58.05 -46.37
N GLU A 491 59.11 59.17 -46.93
CA GLU A 491 58.19 59.13 -48.04
C GLU A 491 58.91 58.42 -49.19
N PRO A 492 58.34 57.34 -49.75
CA PRO A 492 58.89 56.73 -50.96
C PRO A 492 59.10 57.82 -52.00
N ASN A 493 60.24 57.81 -52.69
CA ASN A 493 60.46 58.72 -53.82
C ASN A 493 59.58 58.29 -54.98
N TYR A 494 58.27 58.53 -54.88
CA TYR A 494 57.25 58.12 -55.85
C TYR A 494 57.57 58.63 -57.25
N ILE A 495 58.21 59.80 -57.35
CA ILE A 495 58.64 60.35 -58.63
C ILE A 495 59.79 59.51 -59.19
N GLY A 496 60.84 59.28 -58.40
CA GLY A 496 61.99 58.45 -58.78
C GLY A 496 61.59 57.03 -59.19
N GLU A 497 60.76 56.37 -58.39
CA GLU A 497 60.26 55.02 -58.66
C GLU A 497 59.36 54.98 -59.91
N MET A 498 58.49 55.99 -60.12
CA MET A 498 57.72 56.10 -61.36
C MET A 498 58.62 56.34 -62.58
N THR A 499 59.65 57.19 -62.48
CA THR A 499 60.59 57.39 -63.59
C THR A 499 61.34 56.10 -63.91
N GLU A 500 61.84 55.37 -62.91
CA GLU A 500 62.48 54.07 -63.17
C GLU A 500 61.51 53.06 -63.78
N ILE A 501 60.25 53.01 -63.34
CA ILE A 501 59.24 52.13 -63.94
C ILE A 501 58.95 52.53 -65.39
N VAL A 502 58.82 53.83 -65.69
CA VAL A 502 58.56 54.34 -67.04
C VAL A 502 59.76 54.13 -67.95
N ASP A 503 60.97 54.41 -67.47
CA ASP A 503 62.22 54.25 -68.22
C ASP A 503 62.46 52.76 -68.49
N ASN A 504 62.25 51.88 -67.50
CA ASN A 504 62.32 50.44 -67.71
C ASN A 504 61.20 49.95 -68.66
N ALA A 505 59.98 50.47 -68.56
CA ALA A 505 58.91 50.13 -69.50
C ALA A 505 59.26 50.55 -70.94
N GLN A 506 59.88 51.72 -71.14
CA GLN A 506 60.36 52.14 -72.46
C GLN A 506 61.51 51.28 -72.98
N LEU A 507 62.38 50.78 -72.09
CA LEU A 507 63.50 49.89 -72.44
C LEU A 507 63.04 48.47 -72.82
N PHE A 508 61.90 47.99 -72.31
CA PHE A 508 61.45 46.60 -72.49
C PHE A 508 60.15 46.45 -73.31
N VAL A 509 59.53 47.53 -73.80
CA VAL A 509 58.41 47.48 -74.74
C VAL A 509 58.94 47.64 -76.17
N HIS A 510 59.25 46.52 -76.80
CA HIS A 510 59.42 46.36 -78.24
C HIS A 510 58.28 45.52 -78.80
#